data_AF-A0A920R0L0-F1
#
_entry.id   AF-A0A920R0L0-F1
#
_cell.length_a   1.000
_cell.length_b   1.000
_cell.length_c   1.000
_cell.angle_alpha   90.00
_cell.angle_beta   90.00
_cell.angle_gamma   90.00
#
_symmetry.space_group_name_H-M   'P 1'
#
loop_
_entity.id
_entity.type
_entity.pdbx_description
1 polymer ?
#
loop_
_entity_poly.entity_id
_entity_poly.type
_entity_poly.pdbx_seq_one_letter_code
_entity_poly.pdbx_strand_id
1 'polypeptide(L)'
;MGGNPVDPEVIQVAENAAKCLKGLGAKVETVDFKAAAYTEVFWTFFDYFTVKGLDAARDDFDNHRDEMTDYFGAYMDRAATLSAERMWNIFSNIGSYRNYVNTYFSK
;
A
#
# COMPACT_ATOMS: atom_id res chain seq x y z
N MET A 1 0.10 5.35 -3.90
CA MET A 1 0.88 6.61 -3.99
C MET A 1 1.94 6.45 -5.07
N GLY A 2 2.40 7.56 -5.66
CA GLY A 2 3.29 7.55 -6.83
C GLY A 2 4.71 7.09 -6.53
N GLY A 3 5.51 6.94 -7.59
CA GLY A 3 6.93 6.53 -7.51
C GLY A 3 7.16 5.03 -7.41
N ASN A 4 6.14 4.21 -7.67
CA ASN A 4 6.25 2.75 -7.74
C ASN A 4 6.83 2.35 -9.11
N PRO A 5 7.81 1.42 -9.20
CA PRO A 5 8.16 0.81 -10.47
C PRO A 5 6.94 0.12 -11.07
N VAL A 6 6.70 0.37 -12.35
CA VAL A 6 5.58 -0.20 -13.10
C VAL A 6 6.10 -0.67 -14.45
N ASP A 7 5.45 -1.67 -15.02
CA ASP A 7 5.82 -2.17 -16.34
C ASP A 7 5.74 -1.06 -17.39
N PRO A 8 6.69 -1.00 -18.35
CA PRO A 8 6.71 0.05 -19.37
C PRO A 8 5.40 0.18 -20.16
N GLU A 9 4.69 -0.92 -20.37
CA GLU A 9 3.38 -0.91 -21.05
C GLU A 9 2.33 -0.10 -20.27
N VAL A 10 2.31 -0.23 -18.94
CA VAL A 10 1.40 0.54 -18.06
C VAL A 10 1.71 2.03 -18.15
N ILE A 11 3.00 2.40 -18.19
CA ILE A 11 3.44 3.78 -18.40
C ILE A 11 2.90 4.29 -19.74
N GLN A 12 3.10 3.52 -20.82
CA GLN A 12 2.68 3.90 -22.16
C GLN A 12 1.17 4.13 -22.25
N VAL A 13 0.36 3.24 -21.64
CA VAL A 13 -1.09 3.38 -21.60
C VAL A 13 -1.51 4.61 -20.81
N ALA A 14 -0.90 4.86 -19.64
CA ALA A 14 -1.19 6.03 -18.82
C ALA A 14 -0.86 7.34 -19.55
N GLU A 15 0.28 7.41 -20.25
CA GLU A 15 0.66 8.57 -21.07
C GLU A 15 -0.32 8.83 -22.21
N ASN A 16 -0.81 7.78 -22.87
CA ASN A 16 -1.80 7.91 -23.94
C ASN A 16 -3.14 8.42 -23.41
N ALA A 17 -3.58 7.93 -22.24
CA ALA A 17 -4.77 8.44 -21.56
C ALA A 17 -4.62 9.92 -21.19
N ALA A 18 -3.46 10.31 -20.66
CA ALA A 18 -3.14 11.70 -20.34
C ALA A 18 -3.20 12.62 -21.59
N LYS A 19 -2.65 12.17 -22.73
CA LYS A 19 -2.74 12.89 -24.01
C LYS A 19 -4.18 13.03 -24.50
N CYS A 20 -4.99 11.97 -24.39
CA CYS A 20 -6.40 11.99 -24.76
C CYS A 20 -7.18 13.02 -23.92
N LEU A 21 -7.03 12.98 -22.59
CA LEU A 21 -7.66 13.94 -21.68
C LEU A 21 -7.26 15.39 -22.00
N LYS A 22 -5.98 15.62 -22.28
CA LYS A 22 -5.49 16.94 -22.71
C LYS A 22 -6.15 17.39 -24.01
N GLY A 23 -6.33 16.49 -24.98
CA GLY A 23 -7.04 16.76 -26.24
C GLY A 23 -8.51 17.11 -26.06
N LEU A 24 -9.15 16.60 -24.99
CA LEU A 24 -10.52 16.93 -24.60
C LEU A 24 -10.63 18.24 -23.79
N GLY A 25 -9.54 18.98 -23.64
CA GLY A 25 -9.52 20.27 -22.92
C GLY A 25 -9.22 20.15 -21.42
N ALA A 26 -8.89 18.95 -20.91
CA ALA A 26 -8.47 18.82 -19.52
C ALA A 26 -7.09 19.44 -19.30
N LYS A 27 -6.89 20.07 -18.12
CA LYS A 27 -5.57 20.46 -17.65
C LYS A 27 -4.86 19.22 -17.12
N VAL A 28 -3.74 18.85 -17.76
CA VAL A 28 -2.93 17.70 -17.37
C VAL A 28 -1.57 18.18 -16.89
N GLU A 29 -1.18 17.75 -15.70
CA GLU A 29 0.06 18.15 -15.04
C GLU A 29 0.84 16.93 -14.56
N THR A 30 2.17 17.00 -14.65
CA THR A 30 3.06 16.05 -13.99
C THR A 30 3.33 16.54 -12.58
N VAL A 31 3.13 15.67 -11.60
CA VAL A 31 3.16 16.01 -10.18
C VAL A 31 3.98 14.98 -9.40
N ASP A 32 4.71 15.43 -8.39
CA ASP A 32 5.36 14.54 -7.43
C ASP A 32 4.38 14.17 -6.31
N PHE A 33 3.57 13.14 -6.58
CA PHE A 33 2.54 12.66 -5.64
C PHE A 33 3.06 11.46 -4.83
N LYS A 34 3.87 11.72 -3.81
CA LYS A 34 4.59 10.71 -3.04
C LYS A 34 4.76 11.12 -1.57
N ALA A 35 3.98 10.54 -0.65
CA ALA A 35 4.10 10.83 0.78
C ALA A 35 5.35 10.19 1.43
N ALA A 36 5.86 9.10 0.87
CA ALA A 36 7.05 8.37 1.32
C ALA A 36 7.60 7.50 0.18
N ALA A 37 8.73 6.81 0.41
CA ALA A 37 9.20 5.76 -0.52
C ALA A 37 8.09 4.72 -0.77
N TYR A 38 7.92 4.27 -2.02
CA TYR A 38 6.84 3.34 -2.37
C TYR A 38 6.91 2.05 -1.56
N THR A 39 8.12 1.58 -1.23
CA THR A 39 8.37 0.42 -0.39
C THR A 39 7.83 0.62 1.02
N GLU A 40 8.04 1.79 1.61
CA GLU A 40 7.54 2.09 2.97
C GLU A 40 6.02 2.16 3.00
N VAL A 41 5.42 2.74 1.96
CA VAL A 41 3.96 2.75 1.78
C VAL A 41 3.43 1.32 1.68
N PHE A 42 4.04 0.51 0.81
CA PHE A 42 3.65 -0.89 0.62
C PHE A 42 3.74 -1.65 1.94
N TRP A 43 4.91 -1.64 2.60
CA TRP A 43 5.10 -2.38 3.84
C TRP A 43 4.22 -1.88 4.98
N THR A 44 3.91 -0.58 5.03
CA THR A 44 2.97 -0.05 6.03
C THR A 44 1.59 -0.69 5.88
N PHE A 45 1.03 -0.68 4.66
CA PHE A 45 -0.29 -1.26 4.44
C PHE A 45 -0.28 -2.79 4.47
N PHE A 46 0.76 -3.41 3.92
CA PHE A 46 0.93 -4.86 3.95
C PHE A 46 0.95 -5.36 5.40
N ASP A 47 1.82 -4.80 6.25
CA ASP A 47 1.91 -5.18 7.67
C ASP A 47 0.61 -4.89 8.42
N TYR A 48 -0.04 -3.76 8.12
CA TYR A 48 -1.35 -3.44 8.70
C TYR A 48 -2.39 -4.52 8.40
N PHE A 49 -2.49 -4.95 7.14
CA PHE A 49 -3.47 -5.96 6.74
C PHE A 49 -3.09 -7.36 7.19
N THR A 50 -1.80 -7.72 7.25
CA THR A 50 -1.40 -9.03 7.78
C THR A 50 -1.66 -9.15 9.28
N VAL A 51 -1.46 -8.09 10.06
CA VAL A 51 -1.83 -8.08 11.49
C VAL A 51 -3.34 -8.21 11.68
N LYS A 52 -4.13 -7.50 10.90
CA LYS A 52 -5.60 -7.65 10.92
C LYS A 52 -6.05 -9.04 10.48
N GLY A 53 -5.37 -9.63 9.50
CA GLY A 53 -5.62 -11.01 9.06
C GLY A 53 -5.31 -12.02 10.16
N LEU A 54 -4.16 -11.87 10.83
CA LEU A 54 -3.75 -12.73 11.92
C LEU A 54 -4.67 -12.63 13.15
N ASP A 55 -5.15 -11.43 13.46
CA ASP A 55 -6.17 -11.20 14.48
C ASP A 55 -7.47 -11.95 14.15
N ALA A 56 -7.91 -11.92 12.90
CA ALA A 56 -9.14 -12.58 12.46
C ALA A 56 -9.02 -14.11 12.32
N ALA A 57 -7.84 -14.61 11.93
CA ALA A 57 -7.57 -16.03 11.69
C ALA A 57 -6.70 -16.65 12.79
N ARG A 58 -6.71 -16.08 14.01
CA ARG A 58 -5.82 -16.49 15.10
C ARG A 58 -5.96 -17.97 15.43
N ASP A 59 -7.19 -18.45 15.53
CA ASP A 59 -7.46 -19.85 15.89
C ASP A 59 -6.94 -20.82 14.83
N ASP A 60 -7.22 -20.54 13.55
CA ASP A 60 -6.70 -21.32 12.42
C ASP A 60 -5.17 -21.25 12.37
N PHE A 61 -4.56 -20.10 12.66
CA PHE A 61 -3.12 -19.94 12.66
C PHE A 61 -2.44 -20.70 13.81
N ASP A 62 -3.05 -20.73 14.99
CA ASP A 62 -2.47 -21.40 16.16
C ASP A 62 -2.68 -22.93 16.10
N ASN A 63 -3.79 -23.39 15.49
CA ASN A 63 -4.21 -24.80 15.54
C ASN A 63 -4.16 -25.54 14.19
N HIS A 64 -4.19 -24.84 13.06
CA HIS A 64 -4.33 -25.40 11.70
C HIS A 64 -3.34 -24.78 10.71
N ARG A 65 -2.17 -24.36 11.20
CA ARG A 65 -1.14 -23.66 10.42
C ARG A 65 -0.65 -24.44 9.19
N ASP A 66 -0.64 -25.76 9.27
CA ASP A 66 -0.23 -26.69 8.21
C ASP A 66 -1.30 -26.87 7.12
N GLU A 67 -2.56 -26.57 7.43
CA GLU A 67 -3.66 -26.56 6.47
C GLU A 67 -3.69 -25.24 5.65
N MET A 68 -3.01 -24.20 6.14
CA MET A 68 -2.87 -22.93 5.42
C MET A 68 -1.94 -23.07 4.23
N THR A 69 -2.30 -22.44 3.11
CA THR A 69 -1.38 -22.29 1.97
C THR A 69 -0.09 -21.60 2.39
N ASP A 70 1.04 -21.97 1.80
CA ASP A 70 2.35 -21.35 2.07
C ASP A 70 2.31 -19.82 1.98
N TYR A 71 1.60 -19.31 0.97
CA TYR A 71 1.45 -17.87 0.74
C TYR A 71 0.73 -17.17 1.91
N PHE A 72 -0.40 -17.71 2.34
CA PHE A 72 -1.18 -17.12 3.44
C PHE A 72 -0.49 -17.32 4.79
N GLY A 73 0.06 -18.51 5.04
CA GLY A 73 0.79 -18.83 6.26
C GLY A 73 2.01 -17.93 6.47
N ALA A 74 2.79 -17.65 5.41
CA ALA A 74 3.94 -16.75 5.49
C ALA A 74 3.56 -15.32 5.90
N TYR A 75 2.35 -14.87 5.57
CA TYR A 75 1.85 -13.54 5.93
C TYR A 75 1.49 -13.46 7.41
N MET A 76 0.89 -14.52 7.91
CA MET A 76 0.55 -14.67 9.32
C MET A 76 1.83 -14.78 10.18
N ASP A 77 2.82 -15.55 9.73
CA ASP A 77 4.13 -15.65 10.39
C ASP A 77 4.81 -14.29 10.48
N ARG A 78 4.80 -13.53 9.39
CA ARG A 78 5.32 -12.16 9.40
C ARG A 78 4.60 -11.31 10.44
N ALA A 79 3.27 -11.30 10.44
CA ALA A 79 2.49 -10.52 11.40
C ALA A 79 2.80 -10.90 12.86
N ALA A 80 3.02 -12.19 13.14
CA ALA A 80 3.36 -12.70 14.47
C ALA A 80 4.75 -12.27 14.96
N THR A 81 5.63 -11.80 14.07
CA THR A 81 7.01 -11.39 14.39
C THR A 81 7.21 -9.87 14.40
N LEU A 82 6.19 -9.08 14.10
CA LEU A 82 6.30 -7.61 14.09
C LEU A 82 6.50 -7.04 15.50
N SER A 83 7.42 -6.08 15.62
CA SER A 83 7.67 -5.39 16.88
C SER A 83 6.57 -4.39 17.21
N ALA A 84 6.42 -4.07 18.50
CA ALA A 84 5.52 -2.99 18.95
C ALA A 84 5.90 -1.63 18.34
N GLU A 85 7.19 -1.38 18.12
CA GLU A 85 7.67 -0.19 17.40
C GLU A 85 7.13 -0.16 15.96
N ARG A 86 7.18 -1.30 15.25
CA ARG A 86 6.64 -1.37 13.90
C ARG A 86 5.13 -1.10 13.89
N MET A 87 4.40 -1.62 14.87
CA MET A 87 2.96 -1.33 15.03
C MET A 87 2.70 0.16 15.22
N TRP A 88 3.48 0.85 16.06
CA TRP A 88 3.38 2.29 16.23
C TRP A 88 3.64 3.06 14.92
N ASN A 89 4.68 2.65 14.19
CA ASN A 89 5.04 3.26 12.92
C ASN A 89 3.94 3.09 11.86
N ILE A 90 3.30 1.92 11.79
CA ILE A 90 2.18 1.65 10.87
C ILE A 90 1.05 2.65 11.08
N PHE A 91 0.56 2.80 12.33
CA PHE A 91 -0.54 3.72 12.62
C PHE A 91 -0.15 5.19 12.36
N SER A 92 1.06 5.58 12.75
CA SER A 92 1.59 6.93 12.50
C SER A 92 1.69 7.24 11.00
N ASN A 93 2.22 6.29 10.22
CA ASN A 93 2.36 6.41 8.77
C ASN A 93 1.01 6.53 8.09
N ILE A 94 0.03 5.67 8.43
CA ILE A 94 -1.32 5.72 7.85
C ILE A 94 -1.97 7.10 8.11
N GLY A 95 -1.83 7.64 9.33
CA GLY A 95 -2.31 8.98 9.66
C GLY A 95 -1.64 10.06 8.80
N SER A 96 -0.31 10.01 8.68
CA SER A 96 0.47 10.94 7.86
C SER A 96 0.07 10.87 6.37
N TYR A 97 -0.09 9.67 5.82
CA TYR A 97 -0.48 9.47 4.42
C TYR A 97 -1.88 10.00 4.15
N ARG A 98 -2.83 9.78 5.07
CA ARG A 98 -4.18 10.34 4.96
C ARG A 98 -4.12 11.87 4.95
N ASN A 99 -3.34 12.47 5.84
CA ASN A 99 -3.19 13.93 5.88
C ASN A 99 -2.55 14.48 4.59
N TYR A 100 -1.53 13.81 4.07
CA TYR A 100 -0.90 14.16 2.80
C TYR A 100 -1.91 14.14 1.64
N VAL A 101 -2.68 13.06 1.50
CA VAL A 101 -3.70 12.93 0.44
C VAL A 101 -4.75 14.01 0.58
N ASN A 102 -5.29 14.23 1.79
CA ASN A 102 -6.28 15.27 2.03
C ASN A 102 -5.74 16.66 1.71
N THR A 103 -4.50 16.97 2.10
CA THR A 103 -3.86 18.26 1.81
C THR A 103 -3.60 18.47 0.32
N TYR A 104 -3.24 17.39 -0.39
CA TYR A 104 -2.97 17.44 -1.83
C TYR A 104 -4.25 17.73 -2.63
N PHE A 105 -5.37 17.08 -2.30
CA PHE A 105 -6.64 17.18 -3.03
C PHE A 105 -7.63 18.22 -2.48
N SER A 106 -7.29 18.96 -1.43
CA SER A 106 -8.14 20.05 -0.89
C SER A 106 -7.94 21.38 -1.62
N LYS A 107 -7.12 21.40 -2.67
CA LYS A 107 -6.97 22.52 -3.62
C LYS A 107 -7.78 22.25 -4.87
#